data_AF-W7VYC9-F1
#
_entry.id   AF-W7VYC9-F1
#
_cell.length_a   1.000
_cell.length_b   1.000
_cell.length_c   1.000
_cell.angle_alpha   90.00
_cell.angle_beta   90.00
_cell.angle_gamma   90.00
#
_symmetry.space_group_name_H-M   'P 1'
#
loop_
_entity.id
_entity.type
_entity.pdbx_description
1 polymer ?
#
loop_
_entity_poly.entity_id
_entity_poly.type
_entity_poly.pdbx_seq_one_letter_code
_entity_poly.pdbx_strand_id
1 'polypeptide(L)' 'MEWLRGFETPPERCFVVHGEPAAADTLRLRIQDELGWRVSVPEHGAALDL' A
#
# COMPACT_ATOMS: atom_id res chain seq x y z
N MET A 1 -3.84 5.66 -9.57
CA MET A 1 -2.43 5.23 -9.72
C MET A 1 -1.49 6.35 -10.14
N GLU A 2 -1.93 7.35 -10.91
CA GLU A 2 -1.08 8.48 -11.35
C GLU A 2 -0.27 9.13 -10.22
N TRP A 3 -0.88 9.40 -9.06
CA TRP A 3 -0.17 9.97 -7.92
C TRP A 3 1.02 9.12 -7.44
N LEU A 4 0.85 7.80 -7.33
CA LEU A 4 1.90 6.87 -6.89
C LEU A 4 3.03 6.73 -7.91
N ARG A 5 2.72 6.89 -9.20
CA ARG A 5 3.71 6.83 -10.29
C ARG A 5 4.62 8.06 -10.35
N GLY A 6 4.30 9.12 -9.60
CA GLY A 6 5.13 10.32 -9.50
C GLY A 6 6.37 10.17 -8.61
N PHE A 7 6.52 9.06 -7.89
CA PHE A 7 7.68 8.80 -7.04
C PHE A 7 8.86 8.30 -7.88
N GLU A 8 9.98 9.02 -7.84
CA GLU A 8 11.20 8.64 -8.57
C GLU A 8 11.84 7.36 -8.00
N THR A 9 11.73 7.16 -6.69
CA THR A 9 12.23 5.96 -5.99
C THR A 9 11.06 5.30 -5.24
N PRO A 10 10.85 3.98 -5.40
CA PRO A 10 9.81 3.28 -4.66
C PRO A 10 10.09 3.33 -3.15
N PRO A 11 9.06 3.50 -2.30
CA PRO A 11 9.24 3.41 -0.85
C PRO A 11 9.65 2.00 -0.44
N GLU A 12 10.41 1.89 0.65
CA GLU A 12 10.79 0.58 1.22
C GLU A 12 9.57 -0.25 1.66
N ARG A 13 8.54 0.44 2.15
CA ARG A 13 7.25 -0.14 2.53
C ARG A 13 6.12 0.89 2.39
N CYS A 14 4.97 0.45 1.90
CA CYS A 14 3.76 1.25 1.74
C CYS A 14 2.61 0.62 2.56
N PHE A 15 1.78 1.45 3.18
CA PHE A 15 0.65 1.00 4.01
C PHE A 15 -0.64 1.64 3.54
N VAL A 16 -1.68 0.83 3.34
CA VAL A 16 -3.03 1.28 3.03
C VAL A 16 -3.87 1.13 4.30
N VAL A 17 -4.23 2.26 4.92
CA VAL A 17 -4.82 2.29 6.27
C VAL A 17 -6.28 2.76 6.30
N HIS A 18 -6.78 3.35 5.22
CA HIS A 18 -8.16 3.83 5.11
C HIS A 18 -8.87 3.16 3.94
N GLY A 19 -10.13 2.77 4.19
CA GLY A 19 -11.00 2.12 3.22
C GLY A 19 -11.72 0.93 3.86
N GLU A 20 -12.78 0.48 3.22
CA GLU A 20 -13.37 -0.82 3.55
C GLU A 20 -12.34 -1.93 3.29
N PRO A 21 -12.33 -3.02 4.07
CA PRO A 21 -11.29 -4.06 3.98
C PRO A 21 -11.05 -4.58 2.57
N ALA A 22 -12.12 -4.83 1.82
CA ALA A 22 -12.04 -5.30 0.44
C ALA A 22 -11.46 -4.25 -0.52
N ALA A 23 -11.82 -2.97 -0.35
CA ALA A 23 -11.29 -1.88 -1.17
C ALA A 23 -9.81 -1.62 -0.88
N ALA A 24 -9.42 -1.66 0.39
CA ALA A 24 -8.03 -1.51 0.83
C ALA A 24 -7.16 -2.66 0.29
N ASP A 25 -7.65 -3.90 0.37
CA ASP A 25 -6.93 -5.06 -0.18
C ASP A 25 -6.83 -5.01 -1.71
N THR A 26 -7.90 -4.61 -2.39
CA THR A 26 -7.88 -4.40 -3.84
C THR A 26 -6.84 -3.37 -4.24
N LEU A 27 -6.76 -2.24 -3.53
CA LEU A 27 -5.76 -1.21 -3.78
C LEU A 27 -4.35 -1.74 -3.51
N ARG A 28 -4.13 -2.47 -2.41
CA ARG A 28 -2.86 -3.12 -2.08
C ARG A 28 -2.40 -4.03 -3.22
N LEU A 29 -3.26 -4.93 -3.69
CA LEU A 29 -2.94 -5.83 -4.80
C LEU A 29 -2.58 -5.05 -6.06
N ARG A 30 -3.35 -4.02 -6.38
CA ARG A 30 -3.12 -3.20 -7.58
C ARG A 30 -1.81 -2.42 -7.52
N ILE A 31 -1.43 -1.89 -6.34
CA ILE A 31 -0.13 -1.23 -6.12
C ILE A 31 1.01 -2.25 -6.28
N GLN A 32 0.85 -3.45 -5.73
CA GLN A 32 1.85 -4.51 -5.83
C GLN A 32 2.05 -4.98 -7.28
N ASP A 33 0.97 -5.22 -8.02
CA ASP A 33 1.00 -5.70 -9.40
C ASP A 33 1.52 -4.64 -10.38
N GLU A 34 1.02 -3.41 -10.28
CA GLU A 34 1.35 -2.36 -11.24
C GLU A 34 2.69 -1.66 -10.97
N LEU A 35 3.13 -1.57 -9.71
CA LEU A 35 4.31 -0.81 -9.30
C LEU A 35 5.41 -1.68 -8.68
N GLY A 36 5.12 -2.93 -8.33
CA GLY A 36 6.10 -3.81 -7.67
C GLY A 36 6.43 -3.41 -6.23
N TRP A 37 5.66 -2.52 -5.62
CA TRP A 37 5.95 -2.00 -4.28
C TRP A 37 5.64 -3.04 -3.20
N ARG A 38 6.41 -2.99 -2.10
CA ARG A 38 6.09 -3.71 -0.87
C ARG A 38 4.97 -2.99 -0.14
N VAL A 39 3.73 -3.42 -0.35
CA VAL A 39 2.54 -2.79 0.21
C VAL A 39 1.74 -3.74 1.09
N SER A 40 1.19 -3.23 2.20
CA SER A 40 0.38 -4.01 3.14
C SER A 40 -0.82 -3.20 3.66
N VAL A 41 -1.86 -3.91 4.09
CA VAL A 41 -3.04 -3.33 4.78
C VAL A 41 -2.94 -3.80 6.23
N PRO A 42 -2.40 -2.99 7.14
CA PRO A 42 -2.31 -3.38 8.54
C PRO A 42 -3.72 -3.47 9.15
N GLU A 43 -3.91 -4.45 10.04
CA GLU A 43 -5.14 -4.51 10.83
C GLU A 43 -5.23 -3.32 11.79
N HIS A 44 -6.46 -2.99 12.20
CA HIS A 44 -6.67 -1.90 13.14
C HIS A 44 -5.97 -2.19 14.47
N GLY A 45 -5.12 -1.26 14.91
CA GLY A 45 -4.33 -1.41 16.14
C GLY A 45 -3.01 -2.16 15.96
N ALA A 46 -2.64 -2.54 14.73
CA ALA A 46 -1.32 -3.13 14.47
C ALA A 46 -0.19 -2.12 14.73
N ALA A 47 0.87 -2.58 15.39
CA ALA A 47 2.12 -1.85 15.57
C ALA A 47 3.21 -2.46 14.69
N LEU A 48 4.02 -1.61 14.06
CA LEU A 48 5.10 -2.01 13.16
C LEU A 48 6.38 -1.31 13.60
N ASP A 49 7.42 -2.09 13.86
CA ASP A 49 8.77 -1.57 13.99
C ASP A 49 9.34 -1.31 12.58
N LEU A 50 9.74 -0.07 12.31
CA LEU A 50 10.26 0.41 11.04
C LEU A 50 11.76 0.73 11.13
#